data_AF-A0A9E5T716-F1
#
_entry.id   AF-A0A9E5T716-F1
#
_cell.length_a   1.000
_cell.length_b   1.000
_cell.length_c   1.000
_cell.angle_alpha   90.00
_cell.angle_beta   90.00
_cell.angle_gamma   90.00
#
_symmetry.space_group_name_H-M   'P 1'
#
loop_
_entity.id
_entity.type
_entity.pdbx_description
1 polymer ?
#
loop_
_entity_poly.entity_id
_entity_poly.type
_entity_poly.pdbx_seq_one_letter_code
_entity_poly.pdbx_strand_id
1 'polypeptide(L)'
;MSCQLDWIVSLRTSAAYAAATLLAGGQPADSSRTAVMHELVNDLCRRAGCYPQQMLGLLSHITPLSADAGEVRLLVRTGLGKLGSWDAGATGGERLSEALQDFFENWALHFPAAEHELNLRRKVFEENWSARGPGLMAAIGRFTDESLIAPRASVLVVEPLLGGGGTAYLAYNAVAIEGVLANPCGDLPEIVRLAWLLAELQLEAPIHSETVHGSRLPLIAALAMVPPTLQAASVVELADFSPVTVQRAIEVWQIPVEDRAATAEGLLRWWDSYSRERPRWPVALAALERLLA
;
A
#
# COMPACT_ATOMS: atom_id res chain seq x y z
N MET A 1 -2.89 17.11 14.92
CA MET A 1 -4.18 16.50 14.48
C MET A 1 -4.03 14.98 14.51
N SER A 2 -5.09 14.21 14.82
CA SER A 2 -5.06 12.74 14.77
C SER A 2 -5.70 12.24 13.48
N CYS A 3 -5.01 11.37 12.74
CA CYS A 3 -5.57 10.68 11.57
C CYS A 3 -6.70 9.74 12.01
N GLN A 4 -7.93 9.98 11.55
CA GLN A 4 -9.07 9.10 11.79
C GLN A 4 -9.03 7.90 10.84
N LEU A 5 -9.07 6.68 11.37
CA LEU A 5 -9.00 5.46 10.56
C LEU A 5 -10.36 4.76 10.47
N ASP A 6 -10.76 4.42 9.25
CA ASP A 6 -11.88 3.52 8.96
C ASP A 6 -11.34 2.13 8.60
N TRP A 7 -11.59 1.14 9.45
CA TRP A 7 -11.09 -0.22 9.26
C TRP A 7 -12.08 -1.07 8.46
N ILE A 8 -11.64 -1.57 7.31
CA ILE A 8 -12.50 -2.27 6.35
C ILE A 8 -11.93 -3.66 6.08
N VAL A 9 -12.79 -4.67 6.15
CA VAL A 9 -12.52 -6.04 5.70
C VAL A 9 -13.47 -6.33 4.56
N SER A 10 -12.93 -6.76 3.43
CA SER A 10 -13.70 -7.13 2.24
C SER A 10 -12.96 -8.23 1.49
N LEU A 11 -13.67 -9.34 1.19
CA LEU A 11 -13.12 -10.43 0.39
C LEU A 11 -12.78 -9.98 -1.03
N ARG A 12 -13.58 -9.08 -1.61
CA ARG A 12 -13.29 -8.51 -2.95
C ARG A 12 -12.01 -7.68 -2.93
N THR A 13 -11.81 -6.87 -1.88
CA THR A 13 -10.57 -6.10 -1.70
C THR A 13 -9.38 -7.03 -1.50
N SER A 14 -9.53 -8.11 -0.73
CA SER A 14 -8.46 -9.11 -0.57
C SER A 14 -8.12 -9.81 -1.90
N ALA A 15 -9.14 -10.20 -2.67
CA ALA A 15 -8.96 -10.84 -3.96
C ALA A 15 -8.27 -9.92 -4.98
N ALA A 16 -8.73 -8.66 -5.07
CA ALA A 16 -8.14 -7.66 -5.96
C ALA A 16 -6.69 -7.33 -5.57
N TYR A 17 -6.43 -7.17 -4.27
CA TYR A 17 -5.08 -6.98 -3.73
C TYR A 17 -4.17 -8.14 -4.10
N ALA A 18 -4.60 -9.38 -3.84
CA ALA A 18 -3.80 -10.55 -4.12
C ALA A 18 -3.51 -10.69 -5.62
N ALA A 19 -4.51 -10.46 -6.48
CA ALA A 19 -4.33 -10.46 -7.93
C ALA A 19 -3.34 -9.39 -8.40
N ALA A 20 -3.44 -8.16 -7.89
CA ALA A 20 -2.50 -7.09 -8.20
C ALA A 20 -1.06 -7.48 -7.77
N THR A 21 -0.89 -7.97 -6.56
CA THR A 21 0.41 -8.40 -6.03
C THR A 21 1.03 -9.51 -6.86
N LEU A 22 0.26 -10.53 -7.24
CA LEU A 22 0.74 -11.63 -8.09
C LEU A 22 1.13 -11.16 -9.49
N LEU A 23 0.34 -10.27 -10.10
CA LEU A 23 0.65 -9.71 -11.42
C LEU A 23 1.88 -8.77 -11.39
N ALA A 24 2.16 -8.15 -10.24
CA ALA A 24 3.38 -7.38 -10.00
C ALA A 24 4.62 -8.27 -9.74
N GLY A 25 4.47 -9.60 -9.72
CA GLY A 25 5.56 -10.55 -9.49
C GLY A 25 5.80 -10.91 -8.02
N GLY A 26 4.90 -10.50 -7.11
CA GLY A 26 4.96 -10.86 -5.71
C GLY A 26 4.96 -12.38 -5.52
N GLN A 27 5.77 -12.86 -4.58
CA GLN A 27 5.91 -14.28 -4.26
C GLN A 27 5.16 -14.58 -2.96
N PRO A 28 4.09 -15.37 -2.98
CA PRO A 28 3.36 -15.68 -1.76
C PRO A 28 4.22 -16.46 -0.76
N ALA A 29 4.04 -16.17 0.52
CA ALA A 29 4.72 -16.88 1.61
C ALA A 29 4.20 -18.32 1.77
N ASP A 30 2.92 -18.56 1.49
CA ASP A 30 2.30 -19.89 1.59
C ASP A 30 2.19 -20.59 0.22
N SER A 31 3.15 -21.50 -0.02
CA SER A 31 3.18 -22.31 -1.24
C SER A 31 1.92 -23.15 -1.48
N SER A 32 1.15 -23.50 -0.44
CA SER A 32 -0.01 -24.38 -0.56
C SER A 32 -1.21 -23.71 -1.25
N ARG A 33 -1.38 -22.40 -1.04
CA ARG A 33 -2.45 -21.58 -1.66
C ARG A 33 -2.02 -20.95 -2.99
N THR A 34 -0.71 -20.85 -3.21
CA THR A 34 -0.10 -20.16 -4.35
C THR A 34 -0.61 -20.67 -5.70
N ALA A 35 -0.69 -21.98 -5.89
CA ALA A 35 -1.12 -22.57 -7.17
C ALA A 35 -2.56 -22.17 -7.55
N VAL A 36 -3.49 -22.24 -6.59
CA VAL A 36 -4.90 -21.87 -6.78
C VAL A 36 -5.02 -20.38 -7.09
N MET A 37 -4.29 -19.53 -6.37
CA MET A 37 -4.34 -18.08 -6.61
C MET A 37 -3.81 -17.72 -8.01
N HIS A 38 -2.71 -18.33 -8.45
CA HIS A 38 -2.22 -18.13 -9.81
C HIS A 38 -3.20 -18.62 -10.87
N GLU A 39 -3.86 -19.76 -10.66
CA GLU A 39 -4.89 -20.26 -11.57
C GLU A 39 -6.04 -19.25 -11.72
N LEU A 40 -6.57 -18.74 -10.60
CA LEU A 40 -7.64 -17.74 -10.61
C LEU A 40 -7.24 -16.43 -11.30
N VAL A 41 -6.01 -15.94 -11.07
CA VAL A 41 -5.50 -14.71 -11.70
C VAL A 41 -5.27 -14.92 -13.21
N ASN A 42 -4.73 -16.07 -13.61
CA ASN A 42 -4.55 -16.41 -15.02
C ASN A 42 -5.91 -16.55 -15.72
N ASP A 43 -6.91 -17.14 -15.07
CA ASP A 43 -8.27 -17.22 -15.57
C ASP A 43 -8.88 -15.82 -15.76
N LEU A 44 -8.75 -14.94 -14.76
CA LEU A 44 -9.18 -13.55 -14.83
C LEU A 44 -8.62 -12.83 -16.06
N CYS A 45 -7.29 -12.86 -16.25
CA CYS A 45 -6.65 -12.21 -17.41
C CYS A 45 -7.13 -12.80 -18.74
N ARG A 46 -7.22 -14.14 -18.82
CA ARG A 46 -7.67 -14.85 -20.03
C ARG A 46 -9.10 -14.49 -20.40
N ARG A 47 -10.02 -14.48 -19.45
CA ARG A 47 -11.44 -14.16 -19.66
C ARG A 47 -11.67 -12.68 -19.93
N ALA A 48 -10.94 -11.82 -19.24
CA ALA A 48 -10.92 -10.38 -19.50
C ALA A 48 -10.38 -10.05 -20.91
N GLY A 49 -9.55 -10.94 -21.48
CA GLY A 49 -8.92 -10.76 -22.78
C GLY A 49 -7.98 -9.56 -22.80
N CYS A 50 -7.19 -9.37 -21.75
CA CYS A 50 -6.25 -8.26 -21.58
C CYS A 50 -4.89 -8.77 -21.08
N TYR A 51 -3.85 -7.95 -21.26
CA TYR A 51 -2.51 -8.29 -20.80
C TYR A 51 -2.38 -8.13 -19.27
N PRO A 52 -1.51 -8.91 -18.61
CA PRO A 52 -1.24 -8.81 -17.18
C PRO A 52 -1.00 -7.37 -16.68
N GLN A 53 -0.24 -6.57 -17.43
CA GLN A 53 0.08 -5.19 -17.07
C GLN A 53 -1.14 -4.26 -17.10
N GLN A 54 -2.07 -4.48 -18.03
CA GLN A 54 -3.32 -3.71 -18.10
C GLN A 54 -4.20 -4.07 -16.91
N MET A 55 -4.36 -5.37 -16.64
CA MET A 55 -5.13 -5.87 -15.49
C MET A 55 -4.55 -5.35 -14.16
N LEU A 56 -3.21 -5.35 -14.01
CA LEU A 56 -2.53 -4.77 -12.84
C LEU A 56 -2.90 -3.30 -12.65
N GLY A 57 -2.84 -2.50 -13.72
CA GLY A 57 -3.25 -1.09 -13.67
C GLY A 57 -4.71 -0.91 -13.25
N LEU A 58 -5.62 -1.76 -13.72
CA LEU A 58 -7.02 -1.71 -13.29
C LEU A 58 -7.17 -2.12 -11.82
N LEU A 59 -6.51 -3.20 -11.40
CA LEU A 59 -6.63 -3.73 -10.04
C LEU A 59 -6.07 -2.77 -8.97
N SER A 60 -5.09 -1.92 -9.31
CA SER A 60 -4.61 -0.87 -8.39
C SER A 60 -5.70 0.15 -8.06
N HIS A 61 -6.68 0.35 -8.95
CA HIS A 61 -7.87 1.17 -8.69
C HIS A 61 -9.02 0.36 -8.08
N ILE A 62 -9.23 -0.88 -8.53
CA ILE A 62 -10.32 -1.72 -8.03
C ILE A 62 -10.14 -2.06 -6.55
N THR A 63 -8.91 -2.34 -6.10
CA THR A 63 -8.64 -2.75 -4.72
C THR A 63 -9.18 -1.77 -3.67
N PRO A 64 -8.86 -0.45 -3.73
CA PRO A 64 -9.46 0.51 -2.81
C PRO A 64 -10.95 0.75 -3.08
N LEU A 65 -11.39 0.72 -4.34
CA LEU A 65 -12.81 0.93 -4.69
C LEU A 65 -13.74 -0.20 -4.21
N SER A 66 -13.25 -1.44 -4.11
CA SER A 66 -14.06 -2.59 -3.68
C SER A 66 -14.36 -2.62 -2.18
N ALA A 67 -13.87 -1.63 -1.43
CA ALA A 67 -14.16 -1.43 -0.02
C ALA A 67 -15.64 -1.05 0.23
N ASP A 68 -16.28 -0.33 -0.70
CA ASP A 68 -17.63 0.25 -0.54
C ASP A 68 -18.77 -0.66 -1.03
N ALA A 69 -18.54 -1.97 -1.13
CA ALA A 69 -19.53 -3.00 -1.49
C ALA A 69 -20.38 -2.75 -2.77
N GLY A 70 -19.89 -1.93 -3.71
CA GLY A 70 -20.60 -1.59 -4.94
C GLY A 70 -20.71 -2.71 -5.97
N GLU A 71 -21.55 -2.51 -7.00
CA GLU A 71 -21.66 -3.40 -8.15
C GLU A 71 -20.34 -3.45 -8.94
N VAL A 72 -19.93 -4.66 -9.37
CA VAL A 72 -18.65 -4.84 -10.10
C VAL A 72 -18.60 -4.02 -11.39
N ARG A 73 -19.72 -3.83 -12.08
CA ARG A 73 -19.79 -2.97 -13.28
C ARG A 73 -19.40 -1.52 -12.97
N LEU A 74 -19.83 -0.99 -11.82
CA LEU A 74 -19.48 0.36 -11.40
C LEU A 74 -18.00 0.45 -11.03
N LEU A 75 -17.45 -0.58 -10.38
CA LEU A 75 -16.02 -0.66 -10.05
C LEU A 75 -15.18 -0.63 -11.33
N VAL A 76 -15.49 -1.48 -12.31
CA VAL A 76 -14.79 -1.53 -13.61
C VAL A 76 -14.88 -0.21 -14.34
N ARG A 77 -16.09 0.38 -14.44
CA ARG A 77 -16.27 1.68 -15.11
C ARG A 77 -15.45 2.78 -14.45
N THR A 78 -15.46 2.83 -13.12
CA THR A 78 -14.71 3.85 -12.36
C THR A 78 -13.20 3.64 -12.49
N GLY A 79 -12.73 2.40 -12.39
CA GLY A 79 -11.32 2.05 -12.55
C GLY A 79 -10.79 2.36 -13.95
N LEU A 80 -11.53 1.99 -15.01
CA LEU A 80 -11.17 2.33 -16.39
C LEU A 80 -11.13 3.86 -16.60
N GLY A 81 -12.08 4.59 -16.04
CA GLY A 81 -12.08 6.06 -16.09
C GLY A 81 -10.85 6.69 -15.45
N LYS A 82 -10.26 6.06 -14.42
CA LYS A 82 -9.04 6.53 -13.75
C LYS A 82 -7.76 6.24 -14.56
N LEU A 83 -7.75 5.18 -15.36
CA LEU A 83 -6.62 4.85 -16.22
C LEU A 83 -6.48 5.77 -17.45
N GLY A 84 -7.56 6.46 -17.84
CA GLY A 84 -7.59 7.49 -18.90
C GLY A 84 -7.39 7.00 -20.34
N SER A 85 -6.65 5.90 -20.56
CA SER A 85 -6.18 5.44 -21.87
C SER A 85 -6.63 4.03 -22.26
N TRP A 86 -7.31 3.31 -21.37
CA TRP A 86 -7.86 1.99 -21.70
C TRP A 86 -9.20 2.14 -22.42
N ASP A 87 -9.15 2.17 -23.75
CA ASP A 87 -10.35 2.07 -24.58
C ASP A 87 -10.80 0.61 -24.68
N ALA A 88 -11.56 0.16 -23.69
CA ALA A 88 -12.17 -1.17 -23.71
C ALA A 88 -13.39 -1.26 -24.64
N GLY A 89 -13.93 -0.13 -25.13
CA GLY A 89 -15.27 -0.08 -25.72
C GLY A 89 -16.37 -0.58 -24.76
N ALA A 90 -17.63 -0.48 -25.19
CA ALA A 90 -18.76 -0.96 -24.37
C ALA A 90 -18.68 -2.49 -24.12
N THR A 91 -18.35 -3.26 -25.16
CA THR A 91 -18.26 -4.73 -25.10
C THR A 91 -17.08 -5.23 -24.27
N GLY A 92 -15.94 -4.53 -24.26
CA GLY A 92 -14.82 -4.89 -23.38
C GLY A 92 -15.09 -4.57 -21.92
N GLY A 93 -15.80 -3.48 -21.62
CA GLY A 93 -16.23 -3.15 -20.26
C GLY A 93 -17.17 -4.19 -19.64
N GLU A 94 -18.12 -4.71 -20.42
CA GLU A 94 -19.00 -5.81 -19.99
C GLU A 94 -18.22 -7.09 -19.73
N ARG A 95 -17.36 -7.51 -20.68
CA ARG A 95 -16.51 -8.69 -20.52
C ARG A 95 -15.59 -8.60 -19.30
N LEU A 96 -15.01 -7.43 -19.04
CA LEU A 96 -14.19 -7.18 -17.85
C LEU A 96 -15.02 -7.30 -16.57
N SER A 97 -16.23 -6.77 -16.57
CA SER A 97 -17.13 -6.83 -15.40
C SER A 97 -17.54 -8.27 -15.08
N GLU A 98 -17.87 -9.07 -16.09
CA GLU A 98 -18.19 -10.49 -15.93
C GLU A 98 -16.98 -11.29 -15.45
N ALA A 99 -15.81 -11.10 -16.06
CA ALA A 99 -14.59 -11.79 -15.64
C ALA A 99 -14.21 -11.46 -14.19
N LEU A 100 -14.36 -10.21 -13.77
CA LEU A 100 -14.04 -9.77 -12.41
C LEU A 100 -15.08 -10.24 -11.39
N GLN A 101 -16.37 -10.27 -11.75
CA GLN A 101 -17.44 -10.82 -10.90
C GLN A 101 -17.17 -12.29 -10.60
N ASP A 102 -16.95 -13.09 -11.65
CA ASP A 102 -16.67 -14.52 -11.50
C ASP A 102 -15.37 -14.76 -10.73
N PHE A 103 -14.33 -13.94 -10.95
CA PHE A 103 -13.10 -14.02 -10.17
C PHE A 103 -13.37 -13.83 -8.67
N PHE A 104 -14.16 -12.82 -8.29
CA PHE A 104 -14.53 -12.60 -6.88
C PHE A 104 -15.36 -13.74 -6.29
N GLU A 105 -16.29 -14.31 -7.06
CA GLU A 105 -17.10 -15.45 -6.63
C GLU A 105 -16.24 -16.70 -6.43
N ASN A 106 -15.37 -17.03 -7.39
CA ASN A 106 -14.45 -18.16 -7.27
C ASN A 106 -13.46 -17.96 -6.11
N TRP A 107 -12.94 -16.75 -5.91
CA TRP A 107 -12.09 -16.44 -4.76
C TRP A 107 -12.80 -16.74 -3.43
N ALA A 108 -14.04 -16.29 -3.27
CA ALA A 108 -14.81 -16.54 -2.05
C ALA A 108 -15.09 -18.04 -1.83
N LEU A 109 -15.32 -18.81 -2.90
CA LEU A 109 -15.50 -20.26 -2.83
C LEU A 109 -14.22 -20.99 -2.37
N HIS A 110 -13.05 -20.55 -2.83
CA HIS A 110 -11.76 -21.14 -2.46
C HIS A 110 -11.29 -20.72 -1.07
N PHE A 111 -11.72 -19.57 -0.56
CA PHE A 111 -11.31 -19.01 0.73
C PHE A 111 -12.50 -18.63 1.63
N PRO A 112 -13.38 -19.59 1.99
CA PRO A 112 -14.65 -19.29 2.65
C PRO A 112 -14.50 -18.76 4.08
N ALA A 113 -13.38 -19.03 4.75
CA ALA A 113 -13.10 -18.57 6.11
C ALA A 113 -12.39 -17.21 6.17
N ALA A 114 -11.90 -16.69 5.04
CA ALA A 114 -11.02 -15.52 5.00
C ALA A 114 -11.65 -14.28 5.65
N GLU A 115 -12.94 -14.02 5.40
CA GLU A 115 -13.60 -12.84 5.98
C GLU A 115 -13.67 -12.92 7.50
N HIS A 116 -13.98 -14.10 8.04
CA HIS A 116 -14.04 -14.31 9.47
C HIS A 116 -12.65 -14.14 10.10
N GLU A 117 -11.63 -14.76 9.51
CA GLU A 117 -10.24 -14.66 9.98
C GLU A 117 -9.72 -13.22 9.93
N LEU A 118 -10.00 -12.49 8.85
CA LEU A 118 -9.62 -11.09 8.71
C LEU A 118 -10.29 -10.19 9.73
N ASN A 119 -11.56 -10.43 10.07
CA ASN A 119 -12.24 -9.69 11.13
C ASN A 119 -11.60 -9.92 12.51
N LEU A 120 -11.06 -11.12 12.78
CA LEU A 120 -10.30 -11.37 14.01
C LEU A 120 -8.96 -10.62 14.00
N ARG A 121 -8.24 -10.66 12.87
CA ARG A 121 -6.93 -10.02 12.71
C ARG A 121 -7.04 -8.49 12.73
N ARG A 122 -8.10 -7.93 12.13
CA ARG A 122 -8.43 -6.49 12.16
C ARG A 122 -8.47 -5.95 13.59
N LYS A 123 -9.08 -6.67 14.53
CA LYS A 123 -9.16 -6.25 15.93
C LYS A 123 -7.78 -6.09 16.57
N VAL A 124 -6.87 -7.02 16.29
CA VAL A 124 -5.48 -6.94 16.78
C VAL A 124 -4.80 -5.68 16.26
N PHE A 125 -5.02 -5.33 14.99
CA PHE A 125 -4.52 -4.08 14.42
C PHE A 125 -5.15 -2.84 15.06
N GLU A 126 -6.47 -2.82 15.26
CA GLU A 126 -7.18 -1.73 15.92
C GLU A 126 -6.66 -1.48 17.35
N GLU A 127 -6.47 -2.55 18.11
CA GLU A 127 -5.94 -2.50 19.48
C GLU A 127 -4.50 -1.97 19.51
N ASN A 128 -3.62 -2.53 18.68
CA ASN A 128 -2.22 -2.08 18.57
C ASN A 128 -2.13 -0.62 18.08
N TRP A 129 -3.00 -0.24 17.15
CA TRP A 129 -3.06 1.14 16.65
C TRP A 129 -3.52 2.09 17.74
N SER A 130 -4.60 1.75 18.45
CA SER A 130 -5.12 2.58 19.54
C SER A 130 -4.06 2.87 20.60
N ALA A 131 -3.19 1.90 20.88
CA ALA A 131 -2.14 2.03 21.88
C ALA A 131 -1.02 3.03 21.49
N ARG A 132 -0.57 3.04 20.22
CA ARG A 132 0.65 3.78 19.80
C ARG A 132 0.52 4.57 18.50
N GLY A 133 -0.40 4.22 17.62
CA GLY A 133 -0.58 4.79 16.29
C GLY A 133 -0.76 6.32 16.27
N PRO A 134 -1.66 6.91 17.10
CA PRO A 134 -1.80 8.37 17.16
C PRO A 134 -0.50 9.10 17.55
N GLY A 135 0.26 8.55 18.51
CA GLY A 135 1.55 9.10 18.94
C GLY A 135 2.60 9.01 17.83
N LEU A 136 2.60 7.89 17.10
CA LEU A 136 3.47 7.65 15.95
C LEU A 136 3.19 8.65 14.82
N MET A 137 1.93 8.81 14.40
CA MET A 137 1.55 9.78 13.36
C MET A 137 1.82 11.23 13.76
N ALA A 138 1.58 11.59 15.03
CA ALA A 138 1.92 12.91 15.55
C ALA A 138 3.43 13.16 15.51
N ALA A 139 4.25 12.16 15.83
CA ALA A 139 5.70 12.26 15.74
C ALA A 139 6.19 12.41 14.29
N ILE A 140 5.61 11.65 13.34
CA ILE A 140 5.90 11.81 11.90
C ILE A 140 5.61 13.24 11.44
N GLY A 141 4.45 13.81 11.80
CA GLY A 141 4.08 15.18 11.44
C GLY A 141 5.06 16.23 12.00
N ARG A 142 5.56 16.05 13.24
CA ARG A 142 6.60 16.93 13.82
C ARG A 142 7.95 16.80 13.11
N PHE A 143 8.31 15.60 12.71
CA PHE A 143 9.57 15.35 12.01
C PHE A 143 9.53 15.81 10.56
N THR A 144 8.34 15.90 9.96
CA THR A 144 8.14 16.33 8.58
C THR A 144 7.38 17.67 8.53
N ASP A 145 6.13 17.64 8.08
CA ASP A 145 5.16 18.72 8.08
C ASP A 145 3.80 18.15 8.50
N GLU A 146 3.09 18.81 9.42
CA GLU A 146 1.80 18.32 9.92
C GLU A 146 0.74 18.20 8.82
N SER A 147 0.84 18.98 7.75
CA SER A 147 -0.08 18.92 6.60
C SER A 147 0.05 17.63 5.79
N LEU A 148 1.14 16.88 5.96
CA LEU A 148 1.33 15.56 5.34
C LEU A 148 0.50 14.46 6.01
N ILE A 149 -0.02 14.72 7.21
CA ILE A 149 -0.80 13.72 7.93
C ILE A 149 -2.25 13.81 7.47
N ALA A 150 -2.70 12.80 6.73
CA ALA A 150 -4.08 12.72 6.27
C ALA A 150 -5.04 12.82 7.47
N PRO A 151 -6.07 13.68 7.42
CA PRO A 151 -7.00 13.84 8.54
C PRO A 151 -7.87 12.59 8.75
N ARG A 152 -8.12 11.83 7.68
CA ARG A 152 -8.88 10.58 7.66
C ARG A 152 -8.21 9.62 6.69
N ALA A 153 -8.30 8.32 6.88
CA ALA A 153 -7.86 7.31 5.91
C ALA A 153 -8.64 6.00 6.08
N SER A 154 -8.76 5.24 4.99
CA SER A 154 -9.28 3.86 5.05
C SER A 154 -8.15 2.86 5.21
N VAL A 155 -8.28 1.92 6.14
CA VAL A 155 -7.35 0.78 6.30
C VAL A 155 -8.05 -0.49 5.87
N LEU A 156 -7.60 -1.02 4.73
CA LEU A 156 -8.10 -2.24 4.10
C LEU A 156 -7.28 -3.42 4.65
N VAL A 157 -7.86 -4.19 5.56
CA VAL A 157 -7.20 -5.39 6.09
C VAL A 157 -7.49 -6.54 5.12
N VAL A 158 -6.44 -7.05 4.48
CA VAL A 158 -6.52 -8.05 3.39
C VAL A 158 -5.89 -9.37 3.78
N GLU A 159 -6.27 -10.46 3.10
CA GLU A 159 -5.64 -11.78 3.27
C GLU A 159 -4.12 -11.69 3.16
N PRO A 160 -3.35 -12.32 4.07
CA PRO A 160 -1.90 -12.31 3.95
C PRO A 160 -1.47 -13.18 2.77
N LEU A 161 -0.77 -12.57 1.83
CA LEU A 161 -0.18 -13.22 0.68
C LEU A 161 1.33 -13.31 0.84
N LEU A 162 1.97 -12.18 1.16
CA LEU A 162 3.42 -12.02 1.26
C LEU A 162 3.96 -12.28 2.67
N GLY A 163 3.06 -12.50 3.63
CA GLY A 163 3.43 -12.73 5.04
C GLY A 163 3.82 -11.42 5.74
N GLY A 164 3.14 -10.31 5.42
CA GLY A 164 3.44 -8.98 5.93
C GLY A 164 3.59 -7.95 4.80
N GLY A 165 2.64 -7.90 3.87
CA GLY A 165 2.61 -6.92 2.79
C GLY A 165 1.76 -5.68 3.10
N GLY A 166 1.88 -4.66 2.23
CA GLY A 166 0.98 -3.51 2.24
C GLY A 166 1.18 -2.60 1.04
N THR A 167 0.22 -1.70 0.80
CA THR A 167 0.25 -0.75 -0.32
C THR A 167 -0.54 0.50 0.02
N ALA A 168 0.03 1.68 -0.26
CA ALA A 168 -0.68 2.95 -0.17
C ALA A 168 -1.39 3.26 -1.50
N TYR A 169 -2.67 3.60 -1.42
CA TYR A 169 -3.51 4.04 -2.54
C TYR A 169 -3.78 5.53 -2.40
N LEU A 170 -2.77 6.33 -2.78
CA LEU A 170 -2.75 7.80 -2.67
C LEU A 170 -4.08 8.44 -3.11
N ALA A 171 -4.57 8.09 -4.31
CA ALA A 171 -5.76 8.70 -4.93
C ALA A 171 -7.08 8.39 -4.22
N TYR A 172 -7.04 7.49 -3.23
CA TYR A 172 -8.19 7.01 -2.49
C TYR A 172 -8.07 7.28 -0.98
N ASN A 173 -6.94 7.86 -0.55
CA ASN A 173 -6.64 8.07 0.85
C ASN A 173 -6.85 6.79 1.68
N ALA A 174 -6.34 5.68 1.13
CA ALA A 174 -6.54 4.34 1.63
C ALA A 174 -5.23 3.56 1.61
N VAL A 175 -5.06 2.62 2.53
CA VAL A 175 -3.93 1.70 2.59
C VAL A 175 -4.45 0.27 2.66
N ALA A 176 -3.84 -0.67 1.94
CA ALA A 176 -4.00 -2.08 2.24
C ALA A 176 -2.86 -2.57 3.12
N ILE A 177 -3.19 -3.41 4.10
CA ILE A 177 -2.23 -4.08 4.95
C ILE A 177 -2.66 -5.54 5.14
N GLU A 178 -1.70 -6.45 5.04
CA GLU A 178 -1.98 -7.87 5.23
C GLU A 178 -2.32 -8.18 6.69
N GLY A 179 -3.45 -8.85 6.90
CA GLY A 179 -3.88 -9.34 8.19
C GLY A 179 -2.94 -10.47 8.65
N VAL A 180 -1.83 -10.17 9.31
CA VAL A 180 -0.96 -11.18 9.94
C VAL A 180 -1.27 -11.29 11.43
N LEU A 181 -1.14 -12.51 11.99
CA LEU A 181 -1.42 -12.76 13.42
C LEU A 181 -0.26 -12.35 14.33
N ALA A 182 0.95 -12.26 13.78
CA ALA A 182 2.17 -11.88 14.49
C ALA A 182 3.03 -11.01 13.58
N ASN A 183 3.89 -10.18 14.19
CA ASN A 183 4.87 -9.39 13.46
C ASN A 183 5.87 -10.34 12.75
N PRO A 184 5.91 -10.36 11.40
CA PRO A 184 6.85 -11.19 10.65
C PRO A 184 8.30 -10.78 10.88
N CYS A 185 8.52 -9.50 11.18
CA CYS A 185 9.80 -8.91 11.51
C CYS A 185 9.70 -8.23 12.87
N GLY A 186 10.33 -8.79 13.91
CA GLY A 186 10.14 -8.34 15.30
C GLY A 186 10.62 -6.92 15.58
N ASP A 187 11.66 -6.49 14.88
CA ASP A 187 12.26 -5.14 14.89
C ASP A 187 11.49 -4.12 14.04
N LEU A 188 10.56 -4.58 13.21
CA LEU A 188 9.68 -3.73 12.38
C LEU A 188 8.23 -4.20 12.51
N PRO A 189 7.56 -3.89 13.64
CA PRO A 189 6.16 -4.29 13.85
C PRO A 189 5.23 -3.78 12.76
N GLU A 190 4.14 -4.51 12.51
CA GLU A 190 3.15 -4.14 11.48
C GLU A 190 2.55 -2.75 11.69
N ILE A 191 2.49 -2.28 12.94
CA ILE A 191 1.98 -0.95 13.25
C ILE A 191 2.89 0.17 12.74
N VAL A 192 4.20 -0.10 12.64
CA VAL A 192 5.18 0.80 12.02
C VAL A 192 5.00 0.81 10.51
N ARG A 193 4.78 -0.37 9.89
CA ARG A 193 4.42 -0.45 8.46
C ARG A 193 3.14 0.31 8.17
N LEU A 194 2.10 0.15 9.00
CA LEU A 194 0.84 0.86 8.82
C LEU A 194 1.03 2.38 8.88
N ALA A 195 1.81 2.88 9.84
CA ALA A 195 2.11 4.31 9.92
C ALA A 195 2.90 4.81 8.71
N TRP A 196 3.86 4.02 8.21
CA TRP A 196 4.60 4.33 6.99
C TRP A 196 3.66 4.49 5.80
N LEU A 197 2.79 3.51 5.55
CA LEU A 197 1.80 3.55 4.46
C LEU A 197 0.85 4.75 4.57
N LEU A 198 0.38 5.05 5.79
CA LEU A 198 -0.53 6.18 6.05
C LEU A 198 0.16 7.53 5.82
N ALA A 199 1.45 7.61 6.12
CA ALA A 199 2.23 8.84 6.00
C ALA A 199 2.51 9.21 4.52
N GLU A 200 2.31 8.28 3.59
CA GLU A 200 2.41 8.54 2.16
C GLU A 200 1.18 9.30 1.61
N LEU A 201 0.00 9.14 2.21
CA LEU A 201 -1.30 9.43 1.58
C LEU A 201 -1.49 10.88 1.10
N GLN A 202 -0.92 11.87 1.79
CA GLN A 202 -1.05 13.28 1.36
C GLN A 202 -0.02 13.70 0.31
N LEU A 203 0.93 12.83 -0.05
CA LEU A 203 1.98 13.19 -1.00
C LEU A 203 1.47 13.37 -2.43
N GLU A 204 0.26 12.95 -2.77
CA GLU A 204 -0.35 13.26 -4.08
C GLU A 204 -0.94 14.68 -4.17
N ALA A 205 -1.14 15.38 -3.04
CA ALA A 205 -1.63 16.74 -3.09
C ALA A 205 -0.62 17.64 -3.85
N PRO A 206 -1.05 18.49 -4.80
CA PRO A 206 -0.14 19.29 -5.62
C PRO A 206 0.85 20.13 -4.80
N ILE A 207 0.42 20.62 -3.63
CA ILE A 207 1.26 21.39 -2.71
C ILE A 207 2.49 20.63 -2.19
N HIS A 208 2.52 19.30 -2.33
CA HIS A 208 3.58 18.42 -1.84
C HIS A 208 4.40 17.79 -2.96
N SER A 209 3.83 17.50 -4.14
CA SER A 209 4.46 16.68 -5.19
C SER A 209 4.55 17.29 -6.58
N GLU A 210 4.20 18.57 -6.79
CA GLU A 210 4.26 19.21 -8.11
C GLU A 210 5.63 19.10 -8.81
N THR A 211 6.70 18.87 -8.05
CA THR A 211 8.08 18.75 -8.55
C THR A 211 8.54 17.32 -8.87
N VAL A 212 7.74 16.30 -8.55
CA VAL A 212 8.06 14.89 -8.76
C VAL A 212 7.27 14.35 -9.95
N HIS A 213 7.90 13.57 -10.82
CA HIS A 213 7.18 12.97 -11.95
C HIS A 213 6.09 12.01 -11.47
N GLY A 214 4.87 12.13 -12.00
CA GLY A 214 3.71 11.35 -11.52
C GLY A 214 3.92 9.84 -11.49
N SER A 215 4.65 9.28 -12.46
CA SER A 215 4.97 7.84 -12.47
C SER A 215 6.00 7.41 -11.42
N ARG A 216 6.83 8.34 -10.92
CA ARG A 216 7.83 8.08 -9.88
C ARG A 216 7.29 8.38 -8.48
N LEU A 217 6.22 9.17 -8.38
CA LEU A 217 5.68 9.62 -7.10
C LEU A 217 5.42 8.49 -6.10
N PRO A 218 4.82 7.33 -6.46
CA PRO A 218 4.62 6.26 -5.47
C PRO A 218 5.93 5.75 -4.86
N LEU A 219 6.98 5.56 -5.66
CA LEU A 219 8.28 5.12 -5.18
C LEU A 219 8.95 6.18 -4.31
N ILE A 220 8.92 7.45 -4.75
CA ILE A 220 9.52 8.56 -4.01
C ILE A 220 8.77 8.80 -2.68
N ALA A 221 7.45 8.70 -2.68
CA ALA A 221 6.62 8.80 -1.48
C ALA A 221 6.97 7.71 -0.46
N ALA A 222 6.95 6.45 -0.90
CA ALA A 222 7.36 5.29 -0.11
C ALA A 222 8.74 5.50 0.53
N LEU A 223 9.75 5.87 -0.26
CA LEU A 223 11.12 6.06 0.21
C LEU A 223 11.27 7.27 1.14
N ALA A 224 10.65 8.40 0.83
CA ALA A 224 10.72 9.63 1.63
C ALA A 224 10.14 9.44 3.04
N MET A 225 9.14 8.57 3.19
CA MET A 225 8.49 8.33 4.48
C MET A 225 9.18 7.27 5.33
N VAL A 226 10.20 6.55 4.84
CA VAL A 226 10.92 5.55 5.66
C VAL A 226 11.65 6.21 6.84
N PRO A 227 12.57 7.19 6.66
CA PRO A 227 13.30 7.78 7.79
C PRO A 227 12.42 8.45 8.86
N PRO A 228 11.46 9.34 8.53
CA PRO A 228 10.62 9.97 9.55
C PRO A 228 9.76 8.95 10.30
N THR A 229 9.29 7.90 9.62
CA THR A 229 8.50 6.84 10.29
C THR A 229 9.34 6.06 11.28
N LEU A 230 10.56 5.64 10.92
CA LEU A 230 11.44 4.92 11.84
C LEU A 230 11.93 5.80 12.99
N GLN A 231 12.23 7.07 12.72
CA GLN A 231 12.57 8.03 13.78
C GLN A 231 11.39 8.25 14.73
N ALA A 232 10.16 8.34 14.22
CA ALA A 232 8.95 8.43 15.02
C ALA A 232 8.68 7.14 15.81
N ALA A 233 8.91 5.97 15.22
CA ALA A 233 8.78 4.68 15.88
C ALA A 233 9.75 4.54 17.06
N SER A 234 10.97 5.08 16.94
CA SER A 234 11.95 5.12 18.04
C SER A 234 11.48 5.99 19.20
N VAL A 235 10.83 7.13 18.94
CA VAL A 235 10.25 7.99 19.99
C VAL A 235 9.15 7.29 20.78
N VAL A 236 8.39 6.40 20.13
CA VAL A 236 7.30 5.64 20.78
C VAL A 236 7.71 4.20 21.15
N GLU A 237 9.01 3.92 21.15
CA GLU A 237 9.62 2.63 21.58
C GLU A 237 9.10 1.41 20.81
N LEU A 238 8.78 1.58 19.51
CA LEU A 238 8.32 0.49 18.64
C LEU A 238 9.42 -0.12 17.77
N ALA A 239 10.42 0.67 17.37
CA ALA A 239 11.53 0.24 16.53
C ALA A 239 12.72 1.21 16.68
N ASP A 240 13.94 0.74 16.43
CA ASP A 240 15.13 1.61 16.45
C ASP A 240 15.31 2.37 15.14
N PHE A 241 15.77 3.62 15.21
CA PHE A 241 16.21 4.36 14.02
C PHE A 241 17.71 4.22 13.82
N SER A 242 18.11 3.29 12.94
CA SER A 242 19.51 3.02 12.61
C SER A 242 19.69 2.75 11.12
N PRO A 243 20.92 2.81 10.58
CA PRO A 243 21.17 2.45 9.19
C PRO A 243 20.72 1.03 8.83
N VAL A 244 20.90 0.09 9.77
CA VAL A 244 20.46 -1.30 9.61
C VAL A 244 18.93 -1.37 9.51
N THR A 245 18.22 -0.66 10.37
CA THR A 245 16.75 -0.66 10.36
C THR A 245 16.17 -0.01 9.09
N VAL A 246 16.80 1.05 8.57
CA VAL A 246 16.38 1.66 7.29
C VAL A 246 16.52 0.67 6.13
N GLN A 247 17.68 0.02 6.01
CA GLN A 247 17.90 -1.01 4.98
C GLN A 247 16.91 -2.17 5.14
N ARG A 248 16.68 -2.61 6.39
CA ARG A 248 15.73 -3.68 6.70
C ARG A 248 14.30 -3.31 6.34
N ALA A 249 13.88 -2.06 6.58
CA ALA A 249 12.57 -1.57 6.19
C ALA A 249 12.38 -1.59 4.67
N ILE A 250 13.36 -1.15 3.89
CA ILE A 250 13.32 -1.23 2.41
C ILE A 250 13.13 -2.68 1.95
N GLU A 251 13.82 -3.63 2.57
CA GLU A 251 13.72 -5.06 2.24
C GLU A 251 12.35 -5.65 2.64
N VAL A 252 11.96 -5.49 3.91
CA VAL A 252 10.79 -6.14 4.52
C VAL A 252 9.47 -5.48 4.10
N TRP A 253 9.51 -4.20 3.73
CA TRP A 253 8.37 -3.51 3.11
C TRP A 253 8.38 -3.62 1.59
N GLN A 254 9.34 -4.37 1.03
CA GLN A 254 9.43 -4.72 -0.39
C GLN A 254 9.40 -3.49 -1.31
N ILE A 255 10.07 -2.41 -0.91
CA ILE A 255 10.16 -1.20 -1.73
C ILE A 255 11.01 -1.52 -2.97
N PRO A 256 10.51 -1.27 -4.20
CA PRO A 256 11.14 -1.75 -5.42
C PRO A 256 12.36 -0.89 -5.80
N VAL A 257 13.50 -1.21 -5.21
CA VAL A 257 14.81 -0.59 -5.49
C VAL A 257 15.84 -1.65 -5.84
N GLU A 258 16.77 -1.31 -6.74
CA GLU A 258 17.80 -2.24 -7.23
C GLU A 258 18.87 -2.52 -6.16
N ASP A 259 19.48 -1.48 -5.59
CA ASP A 259 20.47 -1.58 -4.52
C ASP A 259 19.91 -1.02 -3.20
N ARG A 260 19.48 -1.93 -2.33
CA ARG A 260 18.87 -1.58 -1.03
C ARG A 260 19.87 -0.90 -0.08
N ALA A 261 21.14 -1.28 -0.12
CA ALA A 261 22.15 -0.75 0.79
C ALA A 261 22.53 0.67 0.40
N ALA A 262 22.81 0.90 -0.89
CA ALA A 262 23.09 2.24 -1.41
C ALA A 262 21.88 3.18 -1.25
N THR A 263 20.66 2.67 -1.47
CA THR A 263 19.42 3.43 -1.24
C THR A 263 19.27 3.83 0.22
N ALA A 264 19.47 2.91 1.17
CA ALA A 264 19.37 3.21 2.60
C ALA A 264 20.39 4.30 3.03
N GLU A 265 21.62 4.21 2.55
CA GLU A 265 22.65 5.21 2.81
C GLU A 265 22.27 6.58 2.23
N GLY A 266 21.76 6.59 0.99
CA GLY A 266 21.24 7.78 0.33
C GLY A 266 20.11 8.44 1.12
N LEU A 267 19.14 7.65 1.59
CA LEU A 267 18.02 8.13 2.41
C LEU A 267 18.47 8.76 3.72
N LEU A 268 19.45 8.16 4.40
CA LEU A 268 19.96 8.71 5.66
C LEU A 268 20.68 10.04 5.44
N ARG A 269 21.47 10.17 4.37
CA ARG A 269 22.12 11.44 4.01
C ARG A 269 21.08 12.51 3.65
N TRP A 270 20.08 12.15 2.85
CA TRP A 270 18.98 13.04 2.50
C TRP A 270 18.20 13.50 3.75
N TRP A 271 17.90 12.57 4.65
CA TRP A 271 17.14 12.84 5.88
C TRP A 271 17.93 13.70 6.89
N ASP A 272 19.23 13.48 7.02
CA ASP A 272 20.11 14.33 7.86
C ASP A 272 20.14 15.78 7.34
N SER A 273 20.31 15.96 6.02
CA SER A 273 20.24 17.29 5.39
C SER A 273 18.88 17.94 5.62
N TYR A 274 17.78 17.22 5.36
CA TYR A 274 16.43 17.72 5.62
C TYR A 274 16.21 18.10 7.09
N SER A 275 16.66 17.27 8.02
CA SER A 275 16.46 17.49 9.46
C SER A 275 17.17 18.75 9.96
N ARG A 276 18.32 19.10 9.36
CA ARG A 276 19.11 20.30 9.69
C ARG A 276 18.53 21.57 9.08
N GLU A 277 18.19 21.51 7.79
CA GLU A 277 17.80 22.70 7.03
C GLU A 277 16.29 22.97 7.05
N ARG A 278 15.49 21.92 7.29
CA ARG A 278 14.02 21.93 7.24
C ARG A 278 13.47 22.69 6.01
N PRO A 279 13.93 22.37 4.78
CA PRO A 279 13.35 22.98 3.59
C PRO A 279 11.88 22.58 3.46
N ARG A 280 11.14 23.31 2.62
CA ARG A 280 9.77 22.91 2.27
C ARG A 280 9.77 21.50 1.68
N TRP A 281 8.76 20.70 2.02
CA TRP A 281 8.70 19.30 1.64
C TRP A 281 8.84 19.02 0.13
N PRO A 282 8.21 19.78 -0.79
CA PRO A 282 8.42 19.59 -2.23
C PRO A 282 9.89 19.70 -2.66
N VAL A 283 10.64 20.62 -2.06
CA VAL A 283 12.07 20.80 -2.34
C VAL A 283 12.86 19.59 -1.86
N ALA A 284 12.49 19.03 -0.70
CA ALA A 284 13.07 17.82 -0.17
C ALA A 284 12.80 16.61 -1.08
N LEU A 285 11.56 16.43 -1.56
CA LEU A 285 11.20 15.34 -2.47
C LEU A 285 11.94 15.46 -3.83
N ALA A 286 12.04 16.65 -4.41
CA ALA A 286 12.79 16.88 -5.63
C ALA A 286 14.31 16.63 -5.47
N ALA A 287 14.85 16.87 -4.27
CA ALA A 287 16.22 16.50 -3.95
C ALA A 287 16.38 14.97 -3.86
N LEU A 288 15.42 14.27 -3.25
CA LEU A 288 15.43 12.81 -3.16
C LEU A 288 15.30 12.16 -4.54
N GLU A 289 14.39 12.63 -5.39
CA GLU A 289 14.22 12.09 -6.75
C GLU A 289 15.52 12.19 -7.57
N ARG A 290 16.25 13.31 -7.45
CA ARG A 290 17.54 13.51 -8.11
C ARG A 290 18.65 12.64 -7.54
N LEU A 291 18.62 12.34 -6.24
CA LEU A 291 19.58 11.44 -5.60
C LEU A 291 19.41 9.99 -6.05
N LEU A 292 18.19 9.61 -6.43
CA LEU A 292 17.78 8.27 -6.85
C LEU A 292 17.61 8.14 -8.37
N ALA A 293 18.01 9.13 -9.16
CA ALA A 293 17.98 9.12 -10.62
C ALA A 293 19.32 8.63 -11.18
#